data_AF-A0A973J6S2-F1
#
_entry.id   AF-A0A973J6S2-F1
#
_cell.length_a   1.000
_cell.length_b   1.000
_cell.length_c   1.000
_cell.angle_alpha   90.00
_cell.angle_beta   90.00
_cell.angle_gamma   90.00
#
_symmetry.space_group_name_H-M   'P 1'
#
loop_
_entity.id
_entity.type
_entity.pdbx_description
1 polymer ?
#
loop_
_entity_poly.entity_id
_entity_poly.type
_entity_poly.pdbx_seq_one_letter_code
_entity_poly.pdbx_strand_id
1 'polypeptide(L)'
;MMSKLLQIYYSAVFGALGGLAGWWLIGSFATQTWGIWLAAGFVGAGLGLSIGGLVAAADGAMVKGKPHRAIRDGILGGLAGLIAGALGMLLAQAAFLALLGGWSGRALSWMLLGLLIGLGDLLVSRRPQRVAYAGLGGLAGGLAGGLLYEGMTRLFLTQAGVAQVALSGLGLVIIGAC
;
A
#
# COMPACT_ATOMS: atom_id res chain seq x y z
N MET A 1 -6.40 1.24 -28.80
CA MET A 1 -7.17 1.24 -27.53
C MET A 1 -6.75 0.01 -26.75
N MET A 2 -6.30 0.17 -25.51
CA MET A 2 -5.84 -0.96 -24.68
C MET A 2 -7.02 -1.85 -24.28
N SER A 3 -6.83 -3.16 -24.19
CA SER A 3 -7.84 -4.06 -23.62
C SER A 3 -7.96 -3.86 -22.10
N LYS A 4 -9.14 -4.13 -21.53
CA LYS A 4 -9.36 -3.99 -20.07
C LYS A 4 -8.44 -4.92 -19.26
N LEU A 5 -8.17 -6.12 -19.76
CA LEU A 5 -7.26 -7.07 -19.13
C LEU A 5 -5.85 -6.51 -19.03
N LEU A 6 -5.37 -5.88 -20.10
CA LEU A 6 -4.03 -5.30 -20.13
C LEU A 6 -3.92 -4.09 -19.20
N GLN A 7 -5.00 -3.30 -19.07
CA GLN A 7 -5.06 -2.23 -18.07
C GLN A 7 -4.96 -2.77 -16.63
N ILE A 8 -5.75 -3.80 -16.30
CA ILE A 8 -5.70 -4.44 -14.97
C ILE A 8 -4.30 -4.98 -14.69
N TYR A 9 -3.70 -5.67 -15.65
CA TYR A 9 -2.35 -6.22 -15.54
C TYR A 9 -1.32 -5.14 -15.23
N TYR A 10 -1.29 -4.04 -15.99
CA TYR A 10 -0.33 -2.96 -15.73
C TYR A 10 -0.59 -2.28 -14.39
N SER A 11 -1.84 -2.00 -14.03
CA SER A 11 -2.15 -1.40 -12.73
C SER A 11 -1.65 -2.29 -11.57
N ALA A 12 -1.86 -3.61 -11.66
CA ALA A 12 -1.37 -4.55 -10.66
C ALA A 12 0.16 -4.60 -10.58
N VAL A 13 0.85 -4.67 -11.73
CA VAL A 13 2.33 -4.70 -11.77
C VAL A 13 2.93 -3.41 -11.23
N PHE A 14 2.43 -2.25 -11.65
CA PHE A 14 2.96 -0.97 -11.19
C PHE A 14 2.64 -0.68 -9.73
N GLY A 15 1.46 -1.10 -9.25
CA GLY A 15 1.15 -1.01 -7.84
C GLY A 15 2.00 -1.95 -6.98
N ALA A 16 2.23 -3.19 -7.43
CA ALA A 16 3.20 -4.11 -6.81
C ALA A 16 4.61 -3.51 -6.71
N LEU A 17 5.09 -2.93 -7.81
CA LEU A 17 6.37 -2.20 -7.84
C LEU A 17 6.36 -1.00 -6.88
N GLY A 18 5.23 -0.33 -6.73
CA GLY A 18 5.06 0.80 -5.80
C GLY A 18 5.13 0.34 -4.35
N GLY A 19 4.53 -0.80 -4.03
CA GLY A 19 4.65 -1.44 -2.71
C GLY A 19 6.08 -1.83 -2.39
N LEU A 20 6.77 -2.45 -3.35
CA LEU A 20 8.18 -2.84 -3.20
C LEU A 20 9.11 -1.62 -3.06
N ALA A 21 8.92 -0.60 -3.89
CA ALA A 21 9.70 0.63 -3.85
C ALA A 21 9.49 1.36 -2.53
N GLY A 22 8.23 1.49 -2.09
CA GLY A 22 7.90 2.11 -0.81
C GLY A 22 8.51 1.34 0.37
N TRP A 23 8.44 0.00 0.34
CA TRP A 23 9.10 -0.85 1.33
C TRP A 23 10.61 -0.62 1.38
N TRP A 24 11.29 -0.60 0.24
CA TRP A 24 12.74 -0.45 0.20
C TRP A 24 13.20 0.95 0.61
N LEU A 25 12.54 1.99 0.07
CA LEU A 25 12.87 3.39 0.35
C LEU A 25 12.62 3.72 1.82
N ILE A 26 11.44 3.36 2.35
CA ILE A 26 11.07 3.71 3.72
C ILE A 26 11.74 2.78 4.73
N GLY A 27 11.93 1.51 4.39
CA GLY A 27 12.67 0.56 5.21
C GLY A 27 14.15 0.90 5.40
N SER A 28 14.71 1.76 4.53
CA SER A 28 16.08 2.28 4.69
C SER A 28 16.22 3.31 5.80
N PHE A 29 15.11 3.87 6.31
CA PHE A 29 15.11 4.81 7.42
C PHE A 29 14.98 4.06 8.75
N ALA A 30 15.83 4.39 9.73
CA ALA A 30 15.83 3.83 11.08
C ALA A 30 14.67 4.40 11.94
N THR A 31 13.43 4.14 11.53
CA THR A 31 12.21 4.63 12.19
C THR A 31 11.96 3.99 13.57
N GLN A 32 12.72 2.96 13.94
CA GLN A 32 12.62 2.23 15.22
C GLN A 32 12.88 3.13 16.44
N THR A 33 13.64 4.22 16.28
CA THR A 33 13.97 5.17 17.36
C THR A 33 12.95 6.32 17.47
N TRP A 34 12.00 6.39 16.54
CA TRP A 34 11.02 7.47 16.49
C TRP A 34 9.81 7.13 17.35
N GLY A 35 9.02 8.15 17.72
CA GLY A 35 7.73 7.92 18.35
C GLY A 35 6.81 7.09 17.43
N ILE A 36 6.11 6.11 17.99
CA ILE A 36 5.33 5.11 17.22
C ILE A 36 4.34 5.73 16.22
N TRP A 37 3.69 6.83 16.60
CA TRP A 37 2.73 7.54 15.75
C TRP A 37 3.41 8.29 14.60
N LEU A 38 4.57 8.90 14.86
CA LEU A 38 5.35 9.58 13.82
C LEU A 38 5.92 8.56 12.83
N ALA A 39 6.47 7.44 13.33
CA ALA A 39 6.93 6.34 12.51
C ALA A 39 5.80 5.77 11.64
N ALA A 40 4.63 5.49 12.23
CA ALA A 40 3.46 5.00 11.51
C ALA A 40 3.02 5.99 10.41
N GLY A 41 2.87 7.27 10.74
CA GLY A 41 2.51 8.29 9.76
C GLY A 41 3.52 8.38 8.60
N PHE A 42 4.82 8.38 8.90
CA PHE A 42 5.89 8.44 7.90
C PHE A 42 5.92 7.19 7.00
N VAL A 43 5.82 6.00 7.59
CA VAL A 43 5.78 4.73 6.86
C VAL A 43 4.56 4.70 5.94
N GLY A 44 3.39 5.01 6.47
CA GLY A 44 2.16 5.10 5.69
C GLY A 44 2.25 6.09 4.54
N ALA A 45 2.76 7.29 4.82
CA ALA A 45 2.97 8.35 3.83
C ALA A 45 3.84 7.88 2.66
N GLY A 46 5.00 7.27 2.96
CA GLY A 46 5.93 6.83 1.93
C GLY A 46 5.41 5.65 1.10
N LEU A 47 4.73 4.69 1.75
CA LEU A 47 4.07 3.58 1.06
C LEU A 47 2.96 4.07 0.13
N GLY A 48 2.07 4.90 0.65
CA GLY A 48 0.98 5.47 -0.11
C GLY A 48 1.46 6.34 -1.27
N LEU A 49 2.52 7.15 -1.06
CA LEU A 49 3.15 7.93 -2.13
C LEU A 49 3.67 7.04 -3.26
N SER A 50 4.33 5.94 -2.91
CA SER A 50 4.95 5.03 -3.88
C SER A 50 3.90 4.25 -4.65
N ILE A 51 2.92 3.65 -3.96
CA ILE A 51 1.83 2.88 -4.58
C ILE A 51 0.94 3.81 -5.42
N GLY A 52 0.40 4.87 -4.83
CA GLY A 52 -0.49 5.80 -5.52
C GLY A 52 0.19 6.51 -6.70
N GLY A 53 1.47 6.86 -6.54
CA GLY A 53 2.24 7.49 -7.60
C GLY A 53 2.48 6.59 -8.80
N LEU A 54 2.92 5.34 -8.59
CA LEU A 54 3.18 4.42 -9.69
C LEU A 54 1.91 3.94 -10.39
N VAL A 55 0.83 3.68 -9.64
CA VAL A 55 -0.47 3.31 -10.23
C VAL A 55 -1.02 4.44 -11.11
N ALA A 56 -0.98 5.69 -10.62
CA ALA A 56 -1.48 6.83 -11.38
C ALA A 56 -0.56 7.19 -12.57
N ALA A 57 0.76 7.00 -12.42
CA ALA A 57 1.70 7.17 -13.53
C ALA A 57 1.46 6.12 -14.63
N ALA A 58 1.23 4.86 -14.26
CA ALA A 58 0.90 3.78 -15.20
C ALA A 58 -0.38 4.07 -15.98
N ASP A 59 -1.42 4.57 -15.31
CA ASP A 59 -2.64 5.06 -15.96
C ASP A 59 -2.36 6.16 -16.98
N GLY A 60 -1.54 7.15 -16.61
CA GLY A 60 -1.20 8.27 -17.48
C GLY A 60 -0.39 7.83 -18.71
N ALA A 61 0.61 6.98 -18.51
CA ALA A 61 1.50 6.48 -19.55
C ALA A 61 0.80 5.47 -20.47
N MET A 62 0.26 4.40 -19.88
CA MET A 62 -0.13 3.20 -20.62
C MET A 62 -1.60 3.23 -21.04
N VAL A 63 -2.50 3.74 -20.20
CA VAL A 63 -3.95 3.74 -20.49
C VAL A 63 -4.32 4.95 -21.35
N LYS A 64 -3.79 6.14 -21.01
CA LYS A 64 -4.08 7.39 -21.74
C LYS A 64 -3.11 7.64 -22.90
N GLY A 65 -2.04 6.85 -23.03
CA GLY A 65 -1.08 6.90 -24.13
C GLY A 65 -0.26 8.19 -24.22
N LYS A 66 -0.13 8.95 -23.13
CA LYS A 66 0.54 10.25 -23.11
C LYS A 66 1.59 10.28 -22.00
N PRO A 67 2.88 10.08 -22.29
CA PRO A 67 3.93 9.97 -21.27
C PRO A 67 4.06 11.23 -20.41
N HIS A 68 3.84 12.41 -20.99
CA HIS A 68 3.82 13.67 -20.22
C HIS A 68 2.71 13.71 -19.15
N ARG A 69 1.57 13.04 -19.37
CA ARG A 69 0.51 12.92 -18.36
C ARG A 69 0.88 11.92 -17.26
N ALA A 70 1.79 11.00 -17.50
CA ALA A 70 2.24 10.03 -16.49
C ALA A 70 2.89 10.72 -15.30
N ILE A 71 3.76 11.71 -15.55
CA ILE A 71 4.42 12.46 -14.47
C ILE A 71 3.39 13.24 -13.66
N ARG A 72 2.50 13.98 -14.33
CA ARG A 72 1.47 14.77 -13.64
C ARG A 72 0.50 13.90 -12.86
N ASP A 73 -0.04 12.87 -13.49
CA ASP A 73 -1.00 11.97 -12.85
C ASP A 73 -0.30 11.17 -11.73
N GLY A 74 0.96 10.80 -11.91
CA GLY A 74 1.81 10.19 -10.88
C GLY A 74 2.09 11.10 -9.68
N ILE A 75 2.35 12.39 -9.89
CA ILE A 75 2.50 13.35 -8.76
C ILE A 75 1.18 13.48 -8.01
N LEU A 76 0.05 13.64 -8.71
CA LEU A 76 -1.26 13.75 -8.08
C LEU A 76 -1.63 12.47 -7.33
N GLY A 77 -1.37 11.30 -7.93
CA GLY A 77 -1.53 9.99 -7.29
C GLY A 77 -0.62 9.79 -6.10
N GLY A 78 0.62 10.24 -6.18
CA GLY A 78 1.57 10.18 -5.07
C GLY A 78 1.16 11.07 -3.91
N LEU A 79 0.66 12.29 -4.17
CA LEU A 79 0.18 13.18 -3.10
C LEU A 79 -1.11 12.65 -2.46
N ALA A 80 -2.06 12.17 -3.27
CA ALA A 80 -3.27 11.54 -2.75
C ALA A 80 -2.94 10.29 -1.93
N GLY A 81 -2.06 9.44 -2.46
CA GLY A 81 -1.56 8.25 -1.82
C GLY A 81 -0.80 8.56 -0.54
N LEU A 82 0.02 9.60 -0.50
CA LEU A 82 0.72 10.05 0.71
C LEU A 82 -0.26 10.30 1.85
N ILE A 83 -1.30 11.09 1.60
CA ILE A 83 -2.30 11.45 2.61
C ILE A 83 -3.07 10.19 3.04
N ALA A 84 -3.55 9.42 2.07
CA ALA A 84 -4.33 8.21 2.30
C ALA A 84 -3.53 7.15 3.07
N GLY A 85 -2.26 6.94 2.70
CA GLY A 85 -1.36 6.01 3.34
C GLY A 85 -0.97 6.44 4.75
N ALA A 86 -0.70 7.73 4.98
CA ALA A 86 -0.42 8.26 6.31
C ALA A 86 -1.61 8.04 7.26
N LEU A 87 -2.82 8.44 6.83
CA LEU A 87 -4.05 8.22 7.59
C LEU A 87 -4.34 6.73 7.79
N GLY A 88 -4.15 5.93 6.73
CA GLY A 88 -4.29 4.48 6.74
C GLY A 88 -3.40 3.82 7.78
N MET A 89 -2.13 4.20 7.82
CA MET A 89 -1.18 3.61 8.75
C MET A 89 -1.38 4.07 10.19
N LEU A 90 -1.81 5.32 10.42
CA LEU A 90 -2.17 5.80 11.75
C LEU A 90 -3.40 5.03 12.30
N LEU A 91 -4.43 4.84 11.48
CA LEU A 91 -5.61 4.06 11.86
C LEU A 91 -5.27 2.58 12.04
N ALA A 92 -4.44 2.02 11.16
CA ALA A 92 -3.93 0.66 11.27
C ALA A 92 -3.16 0.47 12.58
N GLN A 93 -2.29 1.42 12.95
CA GLN A 93 -1.53 1.41 14.20
C GLN A 93 -2.46 1.48 15.42
N ALA A 94 -3.47 2.34 15.39
CA ALA A 94 -4.46 2.44 16.47
C ALA A 94 -5.25 1.13 16.64
N ALA A 95 -5.70 0.53 15.53
CA ALA A 95 -6.39 -0.76 15.54
C ALA A 95 -5.51 -1.89 16.06
N PHE A 96 -4.23 -1.90 15.68
CA PHE A 96 -3.27 -2.90 16.14
C PHE A 96 -3.09 -2.85 17.65
N LEU A 97 -2.93 -1.65 18.21
CA LEU A 97 -2.75 -1.42 19.64
C LEU A 97 -4.02 -1.75 20.42
N ALA A 98 -5.19 -1.36 19.91
CA ALA A 98 -6.48 -1.66 20.55
C ALA A 98 -6.75 -3.17 20.66
N LEU A 99 -6.29 -3.95 19.69
CA LEU A 99 -6.42 -5.41 19.67
C LEU A 99 -5.25 -6.15 20.32
N LEU A 100 -4.27 -5.43 20.87
CA LEU A 100 -3.05 -6.00 21.48
C LEU A 100 -2.26 -6.90 20.50
N GLY A 101 -2.37 -6.63 19.20
CA GLY A 101 -1.72 -7.37 18.13
C GLY A 101 -2.35 -8.73 17.81
N GLY A 102 -1.50 -9.72 17.49
CA GLY A 102 -1.92 -11.06 17.07
C GLY A 102 -2.56 -11.10 15.67
N TRP A 103 -3.23 -12.21 15.35
CA TRP A 103 -3.84 -12.45 14.04
C TRP A 103 -4.91 -11.42 13.67
N SER A 104 -5.83 -11.13 14.58
CA SER A 104 -6.91 -10.15 14.36
C SER A 104 -6.36 -8.74 14.24
N GLY A 105 -5.44 -8.35 15.14
CA GLY A 105 -4.76 -7.05 15.08
C GLY A 105 -4.01 -6.88 13.76
N ARG A 106 -3.17 -7.84 13.38
CA ARG A 106 -2.38 -7.74 12.14
C ARG A 106 -3.27 -7.72 10.89
N ALA A 107 -4.25 -8.61 10.79
CA ALA A 107 -5.18 -8.66 9.66
C ALA A 107 -5.95 -7.34 9.52
N LEU A 108 -6.60 -6.86 10.59
CA LEU A 108 -7.41 -5.66 10.55
C LEU A 108 -6.59 -4.41 10.21
N SER A 109 -5.41 -4.27 10.82
CA SER A 109 -4.52 -3.14 10.53
C SER A 109 -4.09 -3.09 9.07
N TRP A 110 -3.73 -4.24 8.49
CA TRP A 110 -3.33 -4.31 7.08
C TRP A 110 -4.51 -4.09 6.13
N MET A 111 -5.68 -4.61 6.47
CA MET A 111 -6.93 -4.32 5.76
C MET A 111 -7.23 -2.82 5.73
N LEU A 112 -7.15 -2.13 6.88
CA LEU A 112 -7.42 -0.69 6.97
C LEU A 112 -6.41 0.13 6.17
N LEU A 113 -5.13 -0.24 6.22
CA LEU A 113 -4.10 0.39 5.41
C LEU A 113 -4.40 0.25 3.91
N GLY A 114 -4.61 -0.99 3.44
CA GLY A 114 -4.91 -1.28 2.04
C GLY A 114 -6.18 -0.60 1.56
N LEU A 115 -7.26 -0.65 2.37
CA LEU A 115 -8.51 0.06 2.09
C LEU A 115 -8.27 1.54 1.84
N LEU A 116 -7.58 2.22 2.76
CA LEU A 116 -7.42 3.67 2.65
C LEU A 116 -6.51 4.07 1.50
N ILE A 117 -5.42 3.33 1.25
CA ILE A 117 -4.60 3.53 0.05
C ILE A 117 -5.45 3.38 -1.23
N GLY A 118 -6.27 2.33 -1.32
CA GLY A 118 -7.17 2.12 -2.46
C GLY A 118 -8.23 3.23 -2.61
N LEU A 119 -8.81 3.68 -1.50
CA LEU A 119 -9.74 4.82 -1.48
C LEU A 119 -9.09 6.15 -1.87
N GLY A 120 -7.77 6.28 -1.69
CA GLY A 120 -6.97 7.42 -2.12
C GLY A 120 -7.12 7.76 -3.60
N ASP A 121 -7.44 6.77 -4.46
CA ASP A 121 -7.72 7.00 -5.89
C ASP A 121 -8.90 7.96 -6.11
N LEU A 122 -9.81 8.13 -5.13
CA LEU A 122 -10.94 9.06 -5.23
C LEU A 122 -10.49 10.49 -5.47
N LEU A 123 -9.39 10.89 -4.83
CA LEU A 123 -8.82 12.23 -4.94
C LEU A 123 -8.27 12.51 -6.34
N VAL A 124 -7.98 11.47 -7.12
CA VAL A 124 -7.37 11.56 -8.45
C VAL A 124 -8.38 11.28 -9.56
N SER A 125 -9.05 10.14 -9.50
CA SER A 125 -9.91 9.64 -10.59
C SER A 125 -11.34 10.20 -10.51
N ARG A 126 -11.81 10.58 -9.31
CA ARG A 126 -13.17 11.02 -9.01
C ARG A 126 -14.26 10.05 -9.49
N ARG A 127 -13.94 8.76 -9.64
CA ARG A 127 -14.86 7.72 -10.14
C ARG A 127 -15.21 6.74 -9.02
N PRO A 128 -16.42 6.81 -8.44
CA PRO A 128 -16.76 6.04 -7.24
C PRO A 128 -16.70 4.52 -7.45
N GLN A 129 -17.07 4.02 -8.64
CA GLN A 129 -16.97 2.60 -8.95
C GLN A 129 -15.52 2.10 -8.93
N ARG A 130 -14.60 2.86 -9.52
CA ARG A 130 -13.18 2.52 -9.54
C ARG A 130 -12.60 2.51 -8.13
N VAL A 131 -12.95 3.52 -7.35
CA VAL A 131 -12.55 3.69 -5.95
C VAL A 131 -13.05 2.54 -5.09
N ALA A 132 -14.29 2.10 -5.29
CA ALA A 132 -14.83 0.94 -4.59
C ALA A 132 -14.03 -0.34 -4.90
N TYR A 133 -13.69 -0.58 -6.18
CA TYR A 133 -12.86 -1.73 -6.55
C TYR A 133 -11.45 -1.65 -5.98
N ALA A 134 -10.79 -0.48 -6.04
CA ALA A 134 -9.48 -0.28 -5.45
C ALA A 134 -9.50 -0.45 -3.91
N GLY A 135 -10.53 0.06 -3.23
CA GLY A 135 -10.70 -0.12 -1.79
C GLY A 135 -10.95 -1.59 -1.41
N LEU A 136 -11.78 -2.32 -2.17
CA LEU A 136 -12.03 -3.75 -1.96
C LEU A 136 -10.79 -4.59 -2.26
N GLY A 137 -10.06 -4.25 -3.32
CA GLY A 137 -8.77 -4.84 -3.66
C GLY A 137 -7.76 -4.65 -2.52
N GLY A 138 -7.59 -3.42 -2.06
CA GLY A 138 -6.74 -3.09 -0.92
C GLY A 138 -7.15 -3.80 0.38
N LEU A 139 -8.46 -3.96 0.66
CA LEU A 139 -8.94 -4.76 1.79
C LEU A 139 -8.51 -6.22 1.67
N ALA A 140 -8.75 -6.85 0.52
CA ALA A 140 -8.43 -8.25 0.28
C ALA A 140 -6.91 -8.48 0.31
N GLY A 141 -6.14 -7.61 -0.36
CA GLY A 141 -4.68 -7.64 -0.37
C GLY A 141 -4.10 -7.39 1.03
N GLY A 142 -4.69 -6.47 1.79
CA GLY A 142 -4.34 -6.20 3.17
C GLY A 142 -4.61 -7.39 4.09
N LEU A 143 -5.76 -8.03 3.98
CA LEU A 143 -6.07 -9.26 4.72
C LEU A 143 -5.05 -10.36 4.41
N ALA A 144 -4.82 -10.63 3.13
CA ALA A 144 -3.86 -11.65 2.70
C ALA A 144 -2.45 -11.34 3.19
N GLY A 145 -1.97 -10.11 2.98
CA GLY A 145 -0.65 -9.66 3.44
C GLY A 145 -0.49 -9.73 4.96
N GLY A 146 -1.50 -9.28 5.72
CA GLY A 146 -1.49 -9.31 7.18
C GLY A 146 -1.48 -10.74 7.75
N LEU A 147 -2.28 -11.64 7.18
CA LEU A 147 -2.29 -13.06 7.58
C LEU A 147 -0.97 -13.74 7.23
N LEU A 148 -0.43 -13.51 6.03
CA LEU A 148 0.87 -14.05 5.63
C LEU A 148 1.98 -13.54 6.56
N TYR A 149 1.98 -12.25 6.87
CA TYR A 149 2.96 -11.64 7.76
C TYR A 149 2.92 -12.26 9.16
N GLU A 150 1.74 -12.36 9.78
CA GLU A 150 1.59 -12.93 11.12
C GLU A 150 1.92 -14.43 11.13
N GLY A 151 1.42 -15.18 10.16
CA GLY A 151 1.66 -16.62 10.06
C GLY A 151 3.15 -16.94 9.99
N MET A 152 3.87 -16.23 9.14
CA MET A 152 5.31 -16.42 9.02
C MET A 152 6.08 -15.89 10.23
N THR A 153 5.66 -14.77 10.84
CA THR A 153 6.25 -14.29 12.11
C THR A 153 6.21 -15.37 13.19
N ARG A 154 5.11 -16.13 13.25
CA ARG A 154 4.96 -17.23 14.22
C ARG A 154 5.73 -18.49 13.86
N LEU A 155 5.86 -18.80 12.56
CA LEU A 155 6.65 -19.95 12.11
C LEU A 155 8.17 -19.73 12.30
N PHE A 156 8.63 -18.47 12.19
CA PHE A 156 10.05 -18.11 12.24
C PHE A 156 10.40 -17.25 13.45
N LEU A 157 9.90 -17.59 14.64
CA LEU A 157 10.16 -16.82 15.88
C LEU A 157 11.65 -16.60 16.17
N THR A 158 12.51 -17.55 15.80
CA THR A 158 13.98 -17.49 16.00
C THR A 158 14.71 -16.60 14.99
N GLN A 159 14.09 -16.29 13.84
CA GLN A 159 14.63 -15.39 12.80
C GLN A 159 13.69 -14.22 12.49
N ALA A 160 12.84 -13.88 13.46
CA ALA A 160 11.69 -13.01 13.27
C ALA A 160 12.07 -11.66 12.64
N GLY A 161 13.22 -11.08 13.00
CA GLY A 161 13.64 -9.78 12.45
C GLY A 161 13.84 -9.77 10.93
N VAL A 162 14.63 -10.71 10.39
CA VAL A 162 14.93 -10.76 8.93
C VAL A 162 13.71 -11.24 8.15
N ALA A 163 12.99 -12.23 8.68
CA ALA A 163 11.75 -12.69 8.09
C ALA A 163 10.72 -11.55 8.01
N GLN A 164 10.50 -10.80 9.08
CA GLN A 164 9.54 -9.69 9.12
C GLN A 164 9.86 -8.56 8.13
N VAL A 165 11.14 -8.27 7.92
CA VAL A 165 11.55 -7.28 6.91
C VAL A 165 11.22 -7.80 5.50
N ALA A 166 11.59 -9.03 5.14
CA ALA A 166 11.27 -9.57 3.81
C ALA A 166 9.75 -9.74 3.57
N LEU A 167 9.02 -10.18 4.61
CA LEU A 167 7.59 -10.46 4.53
C LEU A 167 6.73 -9.19 4.49
N SER A 168 7.17 -8.11 5.14
CA SER A 168 6.51 -6.81 4.96
C SER A 168 6.58 -6.37 3.50
N GLY A 169 7.71 -6.58 2.82
CA GLY A 169 7.84 -6.30 1.39
C GLY A 169 6.86 -7.09 0.53
N LEU A 170 6.74 -8.40 0.76
CA LEU A 170 5.78 -9.25 0.04
C LEU A 170 4.32 -8.83 0.27
N GLY A 171 3.95 -8.54 1.52
CA GLY A 171 2.61 -8.07 1.82
C GLY A 171 2.30 -6.73 1.13
N LEU A 172 3.26 -5.82 1.08
CA LEU A 172 3.09 -4.52 0.43
C LEU A 172 3.02 -4.62 -1.09
N VAL A 173 3.73 -5.58 -1.68
CA VAL A 173 3.57 -5.96 -3.09
C VAL A 173 2.14 -6.45 -3.35
N ILE A 174 1.58 -7.28 -2.46
CA ILE A 174 0.20 -7.77 -2.59
C ILE A 174 -0.81 -6.62 -2.45
N ILE A 175 -0.67 -5.76 -1.44
CA ILE A 175 -1.53 -4.57 -1.29
C ILE A 175 -1.45 -3.69 -2.54
N GLY A 176 -0.24 -3.45 -3.06
CA GLY A 176 -0.06 -2.64 -4.25
C GLY A 176 -0.65 -3.28 -5.51
N ALA A 177 -0.66 -4.61 -5.61
CA ALA A 177 -1.18 -5.32 -6.77
C ALA A 177 -2.72 -5.33 -6.86
N CYS A 178 -3.42 -5.03 -5.77
CA CYS A 178 -4.88 -5.15 -5.63
C CYS A 178 -5.57 -3.78 -5.58
#